data_AF-A0A2E5PR38-F1
#
_entry.id   AF-A0A2E5PR38-F1
#
_cell.length_a   1.000
_cell.length_b   1.000
_cell.length_c   1.000
_cell.angle_alpha   90.00
_cell.angle_beta   90.00
_cell.angle_gamma   90.00
#
_symmetry.space_group_name_H-M   'P 1'
#
loop_
_entity.id
_entity.type
_entity.pdbx_description
1 polymer ?
#
loop_
_entity_poly.entity_id
_entity_poly.type
_entity_poly.pdbx_seq_one_letter_code
_entity_poly.pdbx_strand_id
1 'polypeptide(L)'
;MIPQHRINRLMGYHPDKTSRGAFLLTLIFILFCVSCTSPGKIRERNRNNLSRLTLDMSLQQVLAVMKRPYRSETLNLTGGERLELLYYHTDLKTPDGAVTDDELTPVVLLGGKVIGWGWILLQRFRQDQGTQGLPSQAKEGPKDIRKDVEKLDMY
;
A
#
# COMPACT_ATOMS: atom_id res chain seq x y z
N MET A 1 30.83 -72.27 -7.86
CA MET A 1 29.45 -71.79 -7.92
C MET A 1 29.47 -70.27 -7.76
N ILE A 2 28.71 -69.55 -8.57
CA ILE A 2 28.96 -68.17 -9.07
C ILE A 2 29.28 -67.11 -7.98
N PRO A 3 30.35 -66.31 -8.13
CA PRO A 3 30.72 -65.26 -7.18
C PRO A 3 29.89 -63.97 -7.37
N GLN A 4 29.58 -63.33 -6.23
CA GLN A 4 28.75 -62.14 -6.00
C GLN A 4 29.31 -60.83 -6.62
N HIS A 5 29.60 -60.81 -7.92
CA HIS A 5 30.04 -59.59 -8.63
C HIS A 5 28.87 -58.73 -9.11
N ARG A 6 27.82 -58.49 -8.31
CA ARG A 6 26.76 -57.59 -8.80
C ARG A 6 25.94 -56.86 -7.73
N ILE A 7 26.59 -56.16 -6.81
CA ILE A 7 25.90 -55.12 -6.05
C ILE A 7 26.89 -53.98 -5.73
N ASN A 8 26.49 -52.74 -6.01
CA ASN A 8 27.15 -51.47 -5.66
C ASN A 8 28.08 -50.83 -6.71
N ARG A 9 27.53 -50.60 -7.91
CA ARG A 9 27.79 -49.34 -8.65
C ARG A 9 26.67 -48.37 -8.28
N LEU A 10 26.94 -47.39 -7.42
CA LEU A 10 26.31 -46.05 -7.46
C LEU A 10 26.97 -45.12 -6.42
N MET A 11 27.55 -44.05 -6.97
CA MET A 11 27.92 -42.79 -6.31
C MET A 11 28.93 -42.84 -5.16
N GLY A 12 30.20 -43.01 -5.53
CA GLY A 12 31.29 -42.42 -4.76
C GLY A 12 31.34 -40.91 -4.99
N TYR A 13 30.68 -40.13 -4.13
CA TYR A 13 30.94 -38.69 -4.02
C TYR A 13 32.25 -38.51 -3.25
N HIS A 14 33.36 -38.37 -3.98
CA HIS A 14 34.66 -38.00 -3.42
C HIS A 14 34.87 -36.50 -3.65
N PRO A 15 34.65 -35.63 -2.65
CA PRO A 15 34.91 -34.20 -2.82
C PRO A 15 36.43 -33.99 -2.86
N ASP A 16 36.93 -33.57 -4.02
CA ASP A 16 38.31 -33.12 -4.19
C ASP A 16 38.52 -31.80 -3.43
N LYS A 17 39.76 -31.54 -2.99
CA LYS A 17 40.09 -30.36 -2.14
C LYS A 17 39.76 -29.02 -2.83
N THR A 18 39.76 -29.00 -4.16
CA THR A 18 39.39 -27.86 -5.01
C THR A 18 37.89 -27.55 -4.95
N SER A 19 37.04 -28.58 -4.95
CA SER A 19 35.59 -28.45 -4.81
C SER A 19 35.18 -27.95 -3.42
N ARG A 20 35.87 -28.37 -2.35
CA ARG A 20 35.62 -27.89 -0.97
C ARG A 20 35.83 -26.37 -0.83
N GLY A 21 36.83 -25.81 -1.51
CA GLY A 21 37.07 -24.36 -1.55
C GLY A 21 36.00 -23.61 -2.34
N ALA A 22 35.56 -24.16 -3.47
CA ALA A 22 34.50 -23.58 -4.29
C ALA A 22 33.15 -23.56 -3.56
N PHE A 23 32.79 -24.63 -2.84
CA PHE A 23 31.57 -24.66 -2.03
C PHE A 23 31.60 -23.63 -0.89
N LEU A 24 32.74 -23.46 -0.20
CA LEU A 24 32.91 -22.44 0.84
C LEU A 24 32.79 -21.01 0.29
N LEU A 25 33.39 -20.72 -0.86
CA LEU A 25 33.27 -19.40 -1.51
C LEU A 25 31.84 -19.11 -1.98
N THR A 26 31.14 -20.13 -2.49
CA THR A 26 29.73 -20.00 -2.89
C THR A 26 28.82 -19.74 -1.69
N LEU A 27 29.08 -20.39 -0.55
CA LEU A 27 28.31 -20.21 0.68
C LEU A 27 28.55 -18.83 1.31
N ILE A 28 29.78 -18.32 1.25
CA ILE A 28 30.12 -16.94 1.64
C ILE A 28 29.40 -15.92 0.73
N PHE A 29 29.37 -16.14 -0.58
CA PHE A 29 28.66 -15.28 -1.53
C PHE A 29 27.15 -15.21 -1.26
N ILE A 30 26.54 -16.35 -0.90
CA ILE A 30 25.12 -16.40 -0.50
C ILE A 30 24.87 -15.60 0.80
N LEU A 31 25.82 -15.61 1.74
CA LEU A 31 25.72 -14.87 3.01
C LEU A 31 25.72 -13.34 2.81
N PHE A 32 26.41 -12.83 1.77
CA PHE A 32 26.47 -11.40 1.46
C PHE A 32 25.18 -10.82 0.85
N CYS A 33 24.25 -11.67 0.40
CA CYS A 33 23.04 -11.22 -0.30
C CYS A 33 21.85 -10.86 0.62
N VAL A 34 22.01 -10.90 1.94
CA VAL A 34 20.91 -10.57 2.87
C VAL A 34 20.78 -9.05 3.02
N SER A 35 20.12 -8.42 2.04
CA SER A 35 19.71 -7.02 2.12
C SER A 35 18.48 -6.88 3.01
N CYS A 36 18.69 -6.77 4.33
CA CYS A 36 17.63 -6.39 5.26
C CYS A 36 17.20 -4.94 4.98
N THR A 37 16.00 -4.75 4.42
CA THR A 37 15.39 -3.41 4.40
C THR A 37 14.80 -3.13 5.79
N SER A 38 15.41 -2.20 6.52
CA SER A 38 14.91 -1.80 7.85
C SER A 38 13.54 -1.09 7.75
N PRO A 39 12.63 -1.26 8.73
CA PRO A 39 11.33 -0.56 8.76
C PRO A 39 11.45 0.97 8.63
N GLY A 40 12.49 1.59 9.19
CA GLY A 40 12.75 3.04 9.03
C GLY A 40 12.90 3.48 7.57
N LYS A 41 13.73 2.76 6.80
CA LYS A 41 13.92 3.00 5.36
C LYS A 41 12.63 2.79 4.54
N ILE A 42 11.75 1.88 4.97
CA ILE A 42 10.44 1.68 4.31
C ILE A 42 9.56 2.92 4.50
N ARG A 43 9.44 3.42 5.73
CA ARG A 43 8.63 4.60 6.05
C ARG A 43 9.12 5.84 5.31
N GLU A 44 10.43 6.07 5.32
CA GLU A 44 11.05 7.18 4.61
C GLU A 44 10.80 7.11 3.10
N ARG A 45 11.03 5.94 2.49
CA ARG A 45 10.75 5.71 1.07
C ARG A 45 9.27 5.95 0.74
N ASN A 46 8.36 5.47 1.56
CA ASN A 46 6.92 5.65 1.35
C ASN A 46 6.52 7.13 1.41
N ARG A 47 7.02 7.90 2.39
CA ARG A 47 6.79 9.35 2.45
C ARG A 47 7.31 10.07 1.21
N ASN A 48 8.53 9.74 0.77
CA ASN A 48 9.12 10.33 -0.43
C ASN A 48 8.38 9.94 -1.72
N ASN A 49 7.78 8.75 -1.75
CA ASN A 49 6.99 8.30 -2.90
C ASN A 49 5.60 8.94 -2.94
N LEU A 50 4.99 9.21 -1.79
CA LEU A 50 3.68 9.90 -1.73
C LEU A 50 3.72 11.26 -2.41
N SER A 51 4.80 12.03 -2.26
CA SER A 51 4.94 13.34 -2.90
C SER A 51 5.08 13.27 -4.43
N ARG A 52 5.21 12.06 -4.99
CA ARG A 52 5.32 11.81 -6.43
C ARG A 52 4.01 11.30 -7.03
N LEU A 53 3.00 11.04 -6.20
CA LEU A 53 1.68 10.68 -6.69
C LEU A 53 1.01 11.92 -7.27
N THR A 54 0.23 11.70 -8.32
CA THR A 54 -0.68 12.70 -8.88
C THR A 54 -2.07 12.12 -8.91
N LEU A 55 -3.07 13.02 -8.97
CA LEU A 55 -4.43 12.61 -9.30
C LEU A 55 -4.47 11.88 -10.64
N ASP A 56 -5.50 11.07 -10.85
CA ASP A 56 -5.76 10.29 -12.07
C ASP A 56 -4.71 9.23 -12.44
N MET A 57 -3.69 9.00 -11.58
CA MET A 57 -2.81 7.85 -11.71
C MET A 57 -3.60 6.55 -11.64
N SER A 58 -3.25 5.58 -12.49
CA SER A 58 -3.80 4.22 -12.42
C SER A 58 -3.20 3.44 -11.25
N LEU A 59 -3.89 2.38 -10.83
CA LEU A 59 -3.34 1.41 -9.85
C LEU A 59 -1.91 0.96 -10.20
N GLN A 60 -1.65 0.67 -11.48
CA GLN A 60 -0.33 0.23 -11.93
C GLN A 60 0.73 1.32 -11.76
N GLN A 61 0.40 2.58 -12.05
CA GLN A 61 1.30 3.72 -11.83
C GLN A 61 1.58 3.92 -10.34
N VAL A 62 0.55 3.82 -9.49
CA VAL A 62 0.72 3.88 -8.04
C VAL A 62 1.66 2.78 -7.56
N LEU A 63 1.45 1.52 -7.96
CA LEU A 63 2.32 0.41 -7.56
C LEU A 63 3.75 0.53 -8.12
N ALA A 64 3.93 1.15 -9.28
CA ALA A 64 5.26 1.42 -9.83
C ALA A 64 6.04 2.42 -8.96
N VAL A 65 5.36 3.48 -8.50
CA VAL A 65 5.94 4.54 -7.65
C VAL A 65 6.09 4.06 -6.20
N MET A 66 4.99 3.64 -5.59
CA MET A 66 4.88 3.34 -4.16
C MET A 66 5.39 1.95 -3.78
N LYS A 67 5.51 1.02 -4.75
CA LYS A 67 5.73 -0.42 -4.50
C LYS A 67 4.56 -1.05 -3.74
N ARG A 68 4.80 -2.23 -3.18
CA ARG A 68 3.79 -3.05 -2.50
C ARG A 68 3.27 -2.33 -1.25
N PRO A 69 1.93 -2.19 -1.08
CA PRO A 69 1.35 -1.62 0.14
C PRO A 69 1.51 -2.57 1.33
N TYR A 70 1.31 -2.03 2.54
CA TYR A 70 1.23 -2.83 3.75
C TYR A 70 -0.05 -3.69 3.75
N ARG A 71 -1.18 -3.07 3.45
CA ARG A 71 -2.49 -3.72 3.27
C ARG A 71 -3.24 -3.04 2.12
N SER A 72 -4.14 -3.76 1.49
CA SER A 72 -5.10 -3.20 0.54
C SER A 72 -6.52 -3.64 0.87
N GLU A 73 -7.49 -2.86 0.45
CA GLU A 73 -8.93 -3.12 0.61
C GLU A 73 -9.66 -2.68 -0.66
N THR A 74 -10.65 -3.46 -1.09
CA THR A 74 -11.46 -3.16 -2.27
C THR A 74 -12.93 -3.28 -1.89
N LEU A 75 -13.69 -2.24 -2.21
CA LEU A 75 -15.11 -2.12 -1.91
C LEU A 75 -15.86 -1.78 -3.20
N ASN A 76 -16.97 -2.46 -3.45
CA ASN A 76 -17.90 -2.08 -4.50
C ASN A 76 -18.91 -1.09 -3.91
N LEU A 77 -18.98 0.11 -4.45
CA LEU A 77 -19.92 1.14 -4.00
C LEU A 77 -21.30 0.90 -4.61
N THR A 78 -22.34 1.42 -3.96
CA THR A 78 -23.74 1.32 -4.43
C THR A 78 -23.94 1.89 -5.83
N GLY A 79 -23.11 2.87 -6.25
CA GLY A 79 -23.10 3.44 -7.59
C GLY A 79 -22.41 2.60 -8.67
N GLY A 80 -21.95 1.38 -8.35
CA GLY A 80 -21.23 0.50 -9.29
C GLY A 80 -19.75 0.83 -9.45
N GLU A 81 -19.26 1.92 -8.85
CA GLU A 81 -17.84 2.26 -8.83
C GLU A 81 -17.06 1.38 -7.85
N ARG A 82 -15.80 1.10 -8.20
CA ARG A 82 -14.87 0.35 -7.36
C ARG A 82 -13.99 1.32 -6.56
N LEU A 83 -14.06 1.23 -5.24
CA LEU A 83 -13.14 1.91 -4.33
C LEU A 83 -11.99 0.96 -3.97
N GLU A 84 -10.75 1.41 -4.15
CA GLU A 84 -9.55 0.69 -3.75
C GLU A 84 -8.72 1.54 -2.79
N LEU A 85 -8.37 0.96 -1.66
CA LEU A 85 -7.57 1.60 -0.63
C LEU A 85 -6.24 0.86 -0.52
N LEU A 86 -5.14 1.57 -0.69
CA LEU A 86 -3.79 1.05 -0.52
C LEU A 86 -3.16 1.72 0.70
N TYR A 87 -2.93 0.96 1.77
CA TYR A 87 -2.37 1.49 3.01
C TYR A 87 -0.85 1.33 3.03
N TYR A 88 -0.12 2.43 3.20
CA TYR A 88 1.35 2.45 3.24
C TYR A 88 1.86 2.85 4.60
N HIS A 89 2.86 2.12 5.11
CA HIS A 89 3.52 2.45 6.38
C HIS A 89 4.37 3.71 6.23
N THR A 90 4.02 4.78 6.93
CA THR A 90 4.57 6.13 6.70
C THR A 90 5.05 6.82 7.96
N ASP A 91 4.62 6.38 9.14
CA ASP A 91 5.01 6.96 10.42
C ASP A 91 5.42 5.87 11.42
N LEU A 92 5.98 6.27 12.56
CA LEU A 92 6.17 5.39 13.73
C LEU A 92 5.69 6.15 14.95
N LYS A 93 4.63 5.65 15.58
CA LYS A 93 4.08 6.18 16.83
C LYS A 93 4.68 5.45 18.03
N THR A 94 4.73 4.12 17.97
CA THR A 94 5.23 3.29 19.07
C THR A 94 6.22 2.25 18.55
N PRO A 95 7.43 2.13 19.11
CA PRO A 95 8.42 1.14 18.68
C PRO A 95 8.18 -0.24 19.32
N ASP A 96 6.96 -0.75 19.29
CA ASP A 96 6.59 -2.06 19.86
C ASP A 96 6.65 -3.21 18.83
N GLY A 97 6.92 -2.88 17.57
CA GLY A 97 7.03 -3.84 16.46
C GLY A 97 5.68 -4.20 15.82
N ALA A 98 4.57 -3.71 16.36
CA ALA A 98 3.28 -3.73 15.69
C ALA A 98 3.15 -2.51 14.78
N VAL A 99 2.37 -2.64 13.70
CA VAL A 99 2.00 -1.50 12.85
C VAL A 99 0.51 -1.28 12.98
N THR A 100 0.13 -0.10 13.46
CA THR A 100 -1.26 0.30 13.69
C THR A 100 -1.77 1.27 12.62
N ASP A 101 -3.08 1.45 12.52
CA ASP A 101 -3.68 2.28 11.45
C ASP A 101 -3.20 3.74 11.49
N ASP A 102 -2.92 4.30 12.67
CA ASP A 102 -2.38 5.67 12.84
C ASP A 102 -0.92 5.85 12.36
N GLU A 103 -0.25 4.76 11.97
CA GLU A 103 1.06 4.76 11.33
C GLU A 103 1.00 4.61 9.80
N LEU A 104 -0.20 4.34 9.27
CA LEU A 104 -0.45 4.14 7.84
C LEU A 104 -0.95 5.43 7.19
N THR A 105 -0.68 5.58 5.89
CA THR A 105 -1.33 6.57 5.03
C THR A 105 -2.08 5.84 3.91
N PRO A 106 -3.41 6.03 3.77
CA PRO A 106 -4.17 5.43 2.69
C PRO A 106 -4.00 6.23 1.39
N VAL A 107 -3.75 5.54 0.27
CA VAL A 107 -3.97 6.06 -1.08
C VAL A 107 -5.34 5.58 -1.54
N VAL A 108 -6.18 6.51 -1.99
CA VAL A 108 -7.58 6.28 -2.30
C VAL A 108 -7.75 6.32 -3.82
N LEU A 109 -8.23 5.21 -4.39
CA LEU A 109 -8.56 5.12 -5.81
C LEU A 109 -10.06 4.86 -5.99
N LEU A 110 -10.69 5.59 -6.90
CA LEU A 110 -12.06 5.39 -7.33
C LEU A 110 -12.07 5.08 -8.82
N GLY A 111 -12.75 4.01 -9.24
CA GLY A 111 -12.76 3.60 -10.64
C GLY A 111 -11.36 3.29 -11.19
N GLY A 112 -10.43 2.86 -10.32
CA GLY A 112 -9.04 2.57 -10.68
C GLY A 112 -8.14 3.81 -10.85
N LYS A 113 -8.61 4.99 -10.42
CA LYS A 113 -7.91 6.28 -10.54
C LYS A 113 -7.70 6.92 -9.17
N VAL A 114 -6.50 7.45 -8.93
CA VAL A 114 -6.19 8.17 -7.67
C VAL A 114 -7.05 9.42 -7.55
N ILE A 115 -7.83 9.50 -6.47
CA ILE A 115 -8.58 10.70 -6.06
C ILE A 115 -7.90 11.44 -4.90
N GLY A 116 -6.86 10.84 -4.32
CA GLY A 116 -5.95 11.46 -3.36
C GLY A 116 -5.46 10.46 -2.31
N TRP A 117 -4.93 10.96 -1.20
CA TRP A 117 -4.38 10.15 -0.12
C TRP A 117 -4.50 10.85 1.24
N GLY A 118 -4.41 10.07 2.32
CA GLY A 118 -4.52 10.54 3.69
C GLY A 118 -5.88 10.27 4.33
N TRP A 119 -5.88 10.21 5.66
CA TRP A 119 -7.05 9.86 6.46
C TRP A 119 -8.19 10.86 6.32
N ILE A 120 -7.89 12.15 6.21
CA ILE A 120 -8.92 13.20 6.05
C ILE A 120 -9.74 12.96 4.78
N LEU A 121 -9.08 12.68 3.67
CA LEU A 121 -9.76 12.38 2.41
C LEU A 121 -10.61 11.12 2.53
N LEU A 122 -10.04 10.03 3.07
CA LEU A 122 -10.76 8.77 3.21
C LEU A 122 -12.00 8.91 4.11
N GLN A 123 -11.88 9.63 5.23
CA GLN A 123 -12.99 9.90 6.14
C GLN A 123 -14.09 10.72 5.45
N ARG A 124 -13.71 11.79 4.75
CA ARG A 124 -14.65 12.61 3.98
C ARG A 124 -15.38 11.79 2.93
N PHE A 125 -14.64 10.99 2.16
CA PHE A 125 -15.22 10.11 1.16
C PHE A 125 -16.25 9.14 1.77
N ARG A 126 -15.90 8.49 2.89
CA ARG A 126 -16.82 7.56 3.58
C ARG A 126 -18.06 8.27 4.11
N GLN A 127 -17.92 9.50 4.61
CA GLN A 127 -19.04 10.30 5.07
C GLN A 127 -19.96 10.69 3.91
N ASP A 128 -19.42 11.11 2.77
CA ASP A 128 -20.19 11.46 1.58
C ASP A 128 -20.97 10.25 1.03
N GLN A 129 -20.37 9.06 1.03
CA GLN A 129 -21.05 7.82 0.66
C GLN A 129 -22.14 7.41 1.66
N GLY A 130 -21.94 7.65 2.97
CA GLY A 130 -22.98 7.46 3.99
C GLY A 130 -24.10 8.51 3.91
N THR A 131 -23.80 9.69 3.37
CA THR A 131 -24.75 10.80 3.20
C THR A 131 -25.51 10.71 1.87
N GLN A 132 -25.15 9.79 0.96
CA GLN A 132 -25.97 9.46 -0.23
C GLN A 132 -27.34 8.82 0.11
N GLY A 133 -27.70 8.70 1.40
CA GLY A 133 -29.05 8.46 1.90
C GLY A 133 -29.75 9.68 2.52
N LEU A 134 -29.18 10.88 2.45
CA LEU A 134 -29.76 12.13 2.98
C LEU A 134 -29.56 13.25 1.93
N PRO A 135 -30.61 14.01 1.57
CA PRO A 135 -30.54 14.92 0.42
C PRO A 135 -29.41 15.93 0.57
N SER A 136 -28.55 15.98 -0.46
CA SER A 136 -27.58 17.04 -0.71
C SER A 136 -28.30 18.39 -0.76
N GLN A 137 -28.37 19.08 0.37
CA GLN A 137 -28.67 20.51 0.41
C GLN A 137 -27.36 21.27 0.22
N ALA A 138 -26.93 21.32 -1.04
CA ALA A 138 -25.98 22.30 -1.53
C ALA A 138 -26.47 22.82 -2.89
N LYS A 139 -27.62 23.51 -2.86
CA LYS A 139 -27.98 24.55 -3.82
C LYS A 139 -28.63 25.74 -3.11
N GLU A 140 -27.92 26.35 -2.19
CA GLU A 140 -28.12 27.78 -1.91
C GLU A 140 -26.75 28.43 -1.83
N GLY A 141 -26.49 29.36 -2.75
CA GLY A 141 -25.40 30.33 -2.58
C GLY A 141 -25.65 31.20 -1.34
N PRO A 142 -24.72 32.10 -0.97
CA PRO A 142 -24.88 32.94 0.21
C PRO A 142 -26.26 33.61 0.19
N LYS A 143 -27.11 33.28 1.16
CA LYS A 143 -28.43 33.88 1.27
C LYS A 143 -28.23 35.38 1.50
N ASP A 144 -28.63 36.20 0.55
CA ASP A 144 -28.54 37.65 0.66
C ASP A 144 -29.61 38.15 1.63
N ILE A 145 -29.22 38.27 2.90
CA ILE A 145 -30.09 38.67 4.03
C ILE A 145 -30.70 40.06 3.80
N ARG A 146 -30.15 40.88 2.89
CA ARG A 146 -30.69 42.22 2.58
C ARG A 146 -32.11 42.17 2.01
N LYS A 147 -32.45 41.11 1.26
CA LYS A 147 -33.80 40.97 0.68
C LYS A 147 -34.87 40.61 1.71
N ASP A 148 -34.45 40.03 2.83
CA ASP A 148 -35.35 39.63 3.91
C ASP A 148 -35.68 40.83 4.81
N VAL A 149 -34.76 41.80 4.93
CA VAL A 149 -34.94 43.04 5.70
C VAL A 149 -35.92 43.99 4.98
N GLU A 150 -35.83 44.12 3.66
CA GLU A 150 -36.71 45.00 2.86
C GLU A 150 -38.19 44.58 2.92
N LYS A 151 -38.47 43.34 3.33
CA LYS A 151 -39.83 42.79 3.47
C LYS A 151 -40.44 43.03 4.86
N LEU A 152 -39.62 43.41 5.85
CA LEU A 152 -40.06 43.73 7.21
C LEU A 152 -40.50 45.19 7.36
N ASP A 153 -40.07 46.07 6.46
CA ASP A 153 -40.41 47.50 6.48
C ASP A 153 -41.74 47.84 5.77
N MET A 154 -42.48 46.82 5.31
CA MET A 154 -43.78 46.94 4.63
C MET A 154 -44.97 46.47 5.49
N TYR A 155 -44.82 46.44 6.81
CA TYR A 155 -45.91 46.27 7.78
C TYR A 155 -45.83 47.32 8.89
#